data_AF-A0A847E647-F1
#
_entry.id   AF-A0A847E647-F1
#
_cell.length_a   1.000
_cell.length_b   1.000
_cell.length_c   1.000
_cell.angle_alpha   90.00
_cell.angle_beta   90.00
_cell.angle_gamma   90.00
#
_symmetry.space_group_name_H-M   'P 1'
#
loop_
_entity.id
_entity.type
_entity.pdbx_description
1 polymer ?
#
loop_
_entity_poly.entity_id
_entity_poly.type
_entity_poly.pdbx_seq_one_letter_code
_entity_poly.pdbx_strand_id
1 'polypeptide(L)'
;MAEDILEWLQKGVSSSKYSLSMVDDTRAENMEFLRLKRLENIANADKNTITCILCPNSCEIDENLKGGKCPKGAEYALEEMRAPKRILTSSIKIENEDALVSVRTKTPLPKEMIPEAINKLRQMTVTPPIKCGDLICSDFMLRGIDLIATRDFPLW
;
A
#
# COMPACT_ATOMS: atom_id res chain seq x y z
N MET A 1 -12.86 21.20 7.76
CA MET A 1 -12.78 19.76 7.40
C MET A 1 -13.02 19.53 5.91
N ALA A 2 -14.21 19.82 5.36
CA ALA A 2 -14.47 19.68 3.91
C ALA A 2 -13.79 20.78 3.07
N GLU A 3 -13.69 22.00 3.62
CA GLU A 3 -13.05 23.16 2.97
C GLU A 3 -11.52 23.01 2.87
N ASP A 4 -10.87 22.47 3.91
CA ASP A 4 -9.42 22.24 3.94
C ASP A 4 -8.96 21.18 2.92
N ILE A 5 -9.83 20.18 2.66
CA ILE A 5 -9.61 19.15 1.63
C ILE A 5 -9.76 19.76 0.23
N LEU A 6 -10.72 20.67 0.05
CA LEU A 6 -10.96 21.37 -1.21
C LEU A 6 -9.75 22.24 -1.60
N GLU A 7 -9.15 22.92 -0.64
CA GLU A 7 -7.98 23.77 -0.84
C GLU A 7 -6.71 22.95 -1.17
N TRP A 8 -6.54 21.79 -0.53
CA TRP A 8 -5.43 20.88 -0.83
C TRP A 8 -5.51 20.29 -2.24
N LEU A 9 -6.73 19.94 -2.69
CA LEU A 9 -6.98 19.41 -4.03
C LEU A 9 -6.67 20.43 -5.15
N GLN A 10 -6.71 21.73 -4.85
CA GLN A 10 -6.42 22.80 -5.82
C GLN A 10 -4.92 23.10 -5.95
N LYS A 11 -4.07 22.70 -4.99
CA LYS A 11 -2.63 23.05 -4.95
C LYS A 11 -1.71 22.14 -5.77
N GLY A 12 -2.25 21.23 -6.59
CA GLY A 12 -1.47 20.20 -7.27
C GLY A 12 -0.98 20.55 -8.68
N VAL A 13 -0.09 21.54 -8.84
CA VAL A 13 0.69 21.69 -10.09
C VAL A 13 2.18 21.57 -9.77
N SER A 14 2.74 20.38 -10.00
CA SER A 14 4.19 20.16 -9.96
C SER A 14 4.77 20.56 -11.31
N SER A 15 5.50 21.67 -11.35
CA SER A 15 6.37 22.07 -12.47
C SER A 15 7.65 21.22 -12.48
N SER A 16 7.48 19.91 -12.62
CA SER A 16 8.61 18.99 -12.72
C SER A 16 9.20 19.07 -14.12
N LYS A 17 10.52 19.24 -14.23
CA LYS A 17 11.29 19.10 -15.49
C LYS A 17 11.06 17.74 -16.19
N TYR A 18 10.49 16.76 -15.49
CA TYR A 18 10.24 15.41 -15.96
C TYR A 18 8.80 15.17 -16.49
N SER A 19 7.93 16.19 -16.56
CA SER A 19 6.66 16.06 -17.28
C SER A 19 6.88 16.24 -18.79
N LEU A 20 6.48 15.25 -19.60
CA LEU A 20 6.48 15.35 -21.05
C LEU A 20 5.75 16.64 -21.48
N SER A 21 6.41 17.48 -22.28
CA SER A 21 5.95 18.79 -22.76
C SER A 21 4.75 18.76 -23.72
N MET A 22 3.95 17.69 -23.69
CA MET A 22 2.75 17.49 -24.50
C MET A 22 1.59 16.91 -23.67
N VAL A 23 1.55 17.24 -22.38
CA VAL A 23 0.49 16.79 -21.45
C VAL A 23 -0.18 17.99 -20.77
N ASP A 24 -0.22 19.14 -21.45
CA ASP A 24 -0.63 20.40 -20.79
C ASP A 24 -2.15 20.62 -20.73
N ASP A 25 -2.98 19.95 -21.54
CA ASP A 25 -4.44 20.16 -21.48
C ASP A 25 -5.26 18.94 -21.06
N THR A 26 -4.71 17.73 -21.07
CA THR A 26 -5.46 16.53 -20.65
C THR A 26 -5.59 16.39 -19.14
N ARG A 27 -4.72 17.02 -18.33
CA ARG A 27 -4.75 16.82 -16.86
C ARG A 27 -5.94 17.51 -16.19
N ALA A 28 -6.32 18.71 -16.60
CA ALA A 28 -7.44 19.44 -16.01
C ALA A 28 -8.79 18.77 -16.34
N GLU A 29 -9.00 18.41 -17.59
CA GLU A 29 -10.19 17.68 -18.03
C GLU A 29 -10.27 16.29 -17.39
N ASN A 30 -9.14 15.57 -17.29
CA ASN A 30 -9.07 14.31 -16.55
C ASN A 30 -9.36 14.50 -15.05
N MET A 31 -8.97 15.61 -14.45
CA MET A 31 -9.23 15.88 -13.03
C MET A 31 -10.72 16.11 -12.75
N GLU A 32 -11.44 16.83 -13.62
CA GLU A 32 -12.88 17.02 -13.45
C GLU A 32 -13.66 15.72 -13.72
N PHE A 33 -13.26 14.95 -14.74
CA PHE A 33 -13.81 13.61 -14.98
C PHE A 33 -13.58 12.67 -13.79
N LEU A 34 -12.36 12.62 -13.25
CA LEU A 34 -12.02 11.82 -12.09
C LEU A 34 -12.75 12.30 -10.83
N ARG A 35 -13.01 13.61 -10.69
CA ARG A 35 -13.78 14.20 -9.60
C ARG A 35 -15.24 13.75 -9.64
N LEU A 36 -15.90 13.86 -10.80
CA LEU A 36 -17.28 13.39 -10.98
C LEU A 36 -17.40 11.90 -10.68
N LYS A 37 -16.49 11.09 -11.21
CA LYS A 37 -16.44 9.65 -10.94
C LYS A 37 -16.20 9.34 -9.45
N ARG A 38 -15.42 10.16 -8.76
CA ARG A 38 -15.18 10.02 -7.32
C ARG A 38 -16.40 10.40 -6.50
N LEU A 39 -17.14 11.45 -6.87
CA LEU A 39 -18.41 11.82 -6.25
C LEU A 39 -19.48 10.75 -6.45
N GLU A 40 -19.56 10.18 -7.66
CA GLU A 40 -20.41 9.03 -7.95
C GLU A 40 -20.04 7.81 -7.08
N ASN A 41 -18.74 7.52 -6.93
CA ASN A 41 -18.30 6.43 -6.05
C ASN A 41 -18.62 6.68 -4.57
N ILE A 42 -18.52 7.93 -4.09
CA ILE A 42 -18.88 8.30 -2.71
C ILE A 42 -20.40 8.19 -2.52
N ALA A 43 -21.21 8.64 -3.48
CA ALA A 43 -22.66 8.50 -3.44
C ALA A 43 -23.13 7.03 -3.48
N ASN A 44 -22.32 6.14 -4.07
CA ASN A 44 -22.57 4.70 -4.09
C ASN A 44 -21.94 3.93 -2.91
N ALA A 45 -21.28 4.61 -1.97
CA ALA A 45 -20.57 3.98 -0.86
C ALA A 45 -21.49 3.36 0.22
N ASP A 46 -22.81 3.52 0.10
CA ASP A 46 -23.81 2.92 1.01
C ASP A 46 -23.99 1.41 0.82
N LYS A 47 -23.28 0.78 -0.13
CA LYS A 47 -23.22 -0.68 -0.24
C LYS A 47 -21.88 -1.14 0.33
N ASN A 48 -21.89 -1.74 1.53
CA ASN A 48 -20.79 -2.54 2.11
C ASN A 48 -20.47 -3.74 1.19
N THR A 49 -19.94 -3.45 0.02
CA THR A 49 -19.61 -4.39 -1.04
C THR A 49 -18.15 -4.20 -1.40
N ILE A 50 -17.49 -5.30 -1.70
CA ILE A 50 -16.10 -5.31 -2.11
C ILE A 50 -15.94 -6.09 -3.41
N THR A 51 -15.13 -5.54 -4.30
CA THR A 51 -14.71 -6.27 -5.49
C THR A 51 -13.60 -7.24 -5.11
N CYS A 52 -13.86 -8.53 -5.28
CA CYS A 52 -12.84 -9.57 -5.11
C CYS A 52 -11.79 -9.45 -6.22
N ILE A 53 -10.54 -9.18 -5.84
CA ILE A 53 -9.42 -8.99 -6.79
C ILE A 53 -8.58 -10.25 -7.02
N LEU A 54 -8.99 -11.40 -6.45
CA LEU A 54 -8.18 -12.63 -6.51
C LEU A 54 -8.14 -13.28 -7.90
N CYS A 55 -9.12 -12.98 -8.78
CA CYS A 55 -9.24 -13.62 -10.09
C CYS A 55 -9.94 -12.68 -11.09
N PRO A 56 -9.85 -12.92 -12.40
CA PRO A 56 -10.41 -12.02 -13.42
C PRO A 56 -11.95 -11.92 -13.42
N ASN A 57 -12.64 -12.79 -12.66
CA ASN A 57 -14.10 -12.71 -12.52
C ASN A 57 -14.57 -11.50 -11.72
N SER A 58 -13.69 -10.86 -10.95
CA SER A 58 -13.94 -9.60 -10.24
C SER A 58 -15.31 -9.51 -9.56
N CYS A 59 -15.68 -10.55 -8.82
CA CYS A 59 -17.02 -10.63 -8.23
C CYS A 59 -17.22 -9.51 -7.20
N GLU A 60 -18.36 -8.82 -7.25
CA GLU A 60 -18.79 -7.90 -6.19
C GLU A 60 -19.46 -8.72 -5.07
N ILE A 61 -18.93 -8.59 -3.86
CA ILE A 61 -19.34 -9.39 -2.71
C ILE A 61 -19.80 -8.45 -1.59
N ASP A 62 -21.00 -8.66 -1.07
CA ASP A 62 -21.52 -7.88 0.07
C ASP A 62 -21.03 -8.41 1.43
N GLU A 63 -21.29 -7.67 2.51
CA GLU A 63 -20.98 -8.09 3.89
C GLU A 63 -21.64 -9.42 4.32
N ASN A 64 -22.74 -9.80 3.65
CA ASN A 64 -23.46 -11.06 3.85
C ASN A 64 -22.92 -12.18 2.94
N LEU A 65 -21.79 -11.94 2.26
CA LEU A 65 -21.08 -12.84 1.34
C LEU A 65 -21.89 -13.23 0.08
N LYS A 66 -22.92 -12.46 -0.28
CA LYS A 66 -23.67 -12.62 -1.54
C LYS A 66 -22.88 -12.01 -2.70
N GLY A 67 -23.04 -12.60 -3.88
CA GLY A 67 -22.37 -12.15 -5.11
C GLY A 67 -21.02 -12.85 -5.38
N GLY A 68 -20.48 -13.57 -4.40
CA GLY A 68 -19.29 -14.42 -4.57
C GLY A 68 -19.60 -15.71 -5.36
N LYS A 69 -18.73 -16.02 -6.35
CA LYS A 69 -18.82 -17.27 -7.14
C LYS A 69 -17.95 -18.42 -6.59
N CYS A 70 -17.14 -18.17 -5.56
CA CYS A 70 -16.21 -19.15 -5.00
C CYS A 70 -15.91 -18.88 -3.51
N PRO A 71 -15.52 -19.91 -2.75
CA PRO A 71 -15.21 -19.76 -1.31
C PRO A 71 -14.01 -18.84 -1.06
N LYS A 72 -12.96 -18.91 -1.90
CA LYS A 72 -11.77 -18.05 -1.79
C LYS A 72 -12.11 -16.56 -1.85
N GLY A 73 -13.07 -16.19 -2.72
CA GLY A 73 -13.51 -14.80 -2.85
C GLY A 73 -14.27 -14.32 -1.62
N ALA A 74 -15.10 -15.18 -1.03
CA ALA A 74 -15.82 -14.87 0.20
C ALA A 74 -14.87 -14.70 1.40
N GLU A 75 -13.85 -15.56 1.52
CA GLU A 75 -12.80 -15.44 2.54
C GLU A 75 -12.02 -14.12 2.40
N TYR A 76 -11.58 -13.80 1.19
CA TYR A 76 -10.90 -12.53 0.91
C TYR A 76 -11.78 -11.32 1.22
N ALA A 77 -13.05 -11.34 0.79
CA ALA A 77 -13.96 -10.24 1.05
C ALA A 77 -14.17 -10.01 2.54
N LEU A 78 -14.36 -11.10 3.30
CA LEU A 78 -14.51 -11.06 4.75
C LEU A 78 -13.27 -10.49 5.45
N GLU A 79 -12.07 -10.95 5.07
CA GLU A 79 -10.81 -10.46 5.64
C GLU A 79 -10.58 -8.98 5.28
N GLU A 80 -10.80 -8.60 4.03
CA GLU A 80 -10.56 -7.23 3.56
C GLU A 80 -11.55 -6.22 4.15
N MET A 81 -12.82 -6.62 4.36
CA MET A 81 -13.83 -5.78 5.02
C MET A 81 -13.59 -5.63 6.53
N ARG A 82 -13.13 -6.69 7.22
CA ARG A 82 -13.02 -6.69 8.68
C ARG A 82 -11.65 -6.28 9.20
N ALA A 83 -10.59 -6.83 8.61
CA ALA A 83 -9.22 -6.70 9.08
C ALA A 83 -8.24 -6.83 7.91
N PRO A 84 -8.18 -5.83 7.02
CA PRO A 84 -7.34 -5.88 5.83
C PRO A 84 -5.86 -6.02 6.22
N LYS A 85 -5.17 -7.00 5.64
CA LYS A 85 -3.75 -7.26 5.88
C LYS A 85 -2.91 -7.09 4.62
N ARG A 86 -1.68 -6.63 4.75
CA ARG A 86 -0.74 -6.47 3.63
C ARG A 86 0.66 -6.90 4.02
N ILE A 87 1.44 -7.34 3.04
CA ILE A 87 2.89 -7.48 3.21
C ILE A 87 3.49 -6.08 3.19
N LEU A 88 4.20 -5.70 4.25
CA LEU A 88 4.95 -4.44 4.24
C LEU A 88 6.19 -4.66 3.39
N THR A 89 6.33 -3.89 2.32
CA THR A 89 7.55 -3.80 1.51
C THR A 89 8.15 -2.42 1.68
N SER A 90 9.41 -2.35 2.07
CA SER A 90 10.08 -1.08 2.35
C SER A 90 11.60 -1.21 2.18
N SER A 91 12.35 -0.25 2.69
CA SER A 91 13.80 -0.26 2.72
C SER A 91 14.31 0.18 4.09
N ILE A 92 15.49 -0.32 4.46
CA ILE A 92 16.18 0.02 5.71
C ILE A 92 17.57 0.55 5.38
N LYS A 93 18.05 1.49 6.20
CA LYS A 93 19.34 2.15 6.00
C LYS A 93 20.50 1.25 6.38
N ILE A 94 21.57 1.32 5.60
CA ILE A 94 22.81 0.63 5.91
C ILE A 94 23.67 1.54 6.80
N GLU A 95 24.22 0.97 7.86
CA GLU A 95 25.04 1.71 8.81
C GLU A 95 26.32 2.21 8.14
N ASN A 96 26.66 3.48 8.36
CA ASN A 96 27.84 4.16 7.78
C ASN A 96 27.91 4.22 6.25
N GLU A 97 26.80 3.94 5.55
CA GLU A 97 26.72 4.03 4.10
C GLU A 97 25.51 4.86 3.66
N ASP A 98 25.64 5.56 2.54
CA ASP A 98 24.49 6.19 1.88
C ASP A 98 23.79 5.17 0.97
N ALA A 99 23.39 4.05 1.57
CA ALA A 99 22.79 2.91 0.89
C ALA A 99 21.58 2.37 1.67
N LEU A 100 20.66 1.76 0.93
CA LEU A 100 19.46 1.13 1.45
C LEU A 100 19.37 -0.31 0.97
N VAL A 101 18.88 -1.20 1.83
CA VAL A 101 18.53 -2.57 1.45
C VAL A 101 17.02 -2.76 1.50
N SER A 102 16.46 -3.42 0.49
CA SER A 102 15.03 -3.68 0.40
C SER A 102 14.62 -4.80 1.36
N VAL A 103 13.59 -4.55 2.14
CA VAL A 103 13.06 -5.47 3.15
C VAL A 103 11.57 -5.68 2.95
N ARG A 104 11.08 -6.82 3.41
CA ARG A 104 9.64 -7.06 3.53
C ARG A 104 9.29 -7.83 4.78
N THR A 105 8.04 -7.75 5.23
CA THR A 105 7.55 -8.73 6.19
C THR A 105 7.39 -10.09 5.53
N LYS A 106 7.69 -11.15 6.27
CA LYS A 106 7.54 -12.53 5.82
C LYS A 106 6.07 -12.91 5.69
N THR A 107 5.24 -12.41 6.61
CA THR A 107 3.79 -12.61 6.68
C THR A 107 3.03 -11.28 6.63
N PRO A 108 1.75 -11.27 6.22
CA PRO A 108 0.95 -10.04 6.18
C PRO A 108 0.71 -9.47 7.58
N LEU A 109 0.82 -8.15 7.73
CA LEU A 109 0.45 -7.41 8.92
C LEU A 109 -0.88 -6.65 8.70
N PRO A 110 -1.64 -6.34 9.76
CA PRO A 110 -2.79 -5.46 9.67
C PRO A 110 -2.44 -4.11 9.03
N LYS A 111 -3.28 -3.61 8.12
CA LYS A 111 -3.07 -2.35 7.40
C LYS A 111 -2.91 -1.16 8.34
N GLU A 112 -3.65 -1.16 9.44
CA GLU A 112 -3.59 -0.12 10.48
C GLU A 112 -2.22 -0.01 11.16
N MET A 113 -1.43 -1.09 11.20
CA MET A 113 -0.10 -1.11 11.80
C MET A 113 1.01 -0.63 10.85
N ILE A 114 0.71 -0.44 9.56
CA ILE A 114 1.71 -0.04 8.55
C ILE A 114 2.40 1.29 8.90
N PRO A 115 1.70 2.35 9.33
CA PRO A 115 2.35 3.62 9.68
C PRO A 115 3.35 3.48 10.83
N GLU A 116 2.98 2.74 11.88
CA GLU A 116 3.86 2.47 13.03
C GLU A 116 5.07 1.63 12.61
N ALA A 117 4.83 0.59 11.81
CA ALA A 117 5.89 -0.27 11.27
C ALA A 117 6.92 0.53 10.44
N ILE A 118 6.46 1.47 9.61
CA ILE A 118 7.34 2.36 8.86
C ILE A 118 8.16 3.26 9.79
N ASN A 119 7.54 3.83 10.84
CA ASN A 119 8.27 4.66 11.80
C ASN A 119 9.34 3.87 12.56
N LYS A 120 9.06 2.62 12.93
CA LYS A 120 10.03 1.71 13.55
C LYS A 120 11.18 1.38 12.59
N LEU A 121 10.87 1.05 11.33
CA LEU A 121 11.88 0.80 10.29
C LEU A 121 12.85 1.97 10.10
N ARG A 122 12.36 3.21 10.13
CA ARG A 122 13.19 4.42 9.95
C ARG A 122 14.24 4.62 11.04
N GLN A 123 14.04 4.03 12.22
CA GLN A 123 14.97 4.12 13.34
C GLN A 123 15.99 2.99 13.34
N MET A 124 15.83 2.00 12.46
CA MET A 124 16.69 0.84 12.39
C MET A 124 17.76 1.02 11.30
N THR A 125 18.93 0.47 11.56
CA THR A 125 20.03 0.33 10.61
C THR A 125 20.48 -1.12 10.57
N VAL A 126 21.09 -1.52 9.46
CA VAL A 126 21.65 -2.86 9.27
C VAL A 126 23.09 -2.75 8.78
N THR A 127 23.92 -3.71 9.18
CA THR A 127 25.32 -3.78 8.78
C THR A 127 25.51 -4.86 7.71
N PRO A 128 26.29 -4.60 6.64
CA PRO A 128 26.70 -5.63 5.70
C PRO A 128 27.54 -6.73 6.40
N PRO A 129 27.59 -7.96 5.86
CA PRO A 129 26.98 -8.40 4.61
C PRO A 129 25.55 -8.89 4.85
N ILE A 130 24.65 -8.61 3.91
CA ILE A 130 23.25 -9.02 3.96
C ILE A 130 22.96 -9.91 2.75
N LYS A 131 22.27 -11.02 2.96
CA LYS A 131 21.79 -11.91 1.90
C LYS A 131 20.28 -11.84 1.77
N CYS A 132 19.78 -12.16 0.59
CA CYS A 132 18.37 -12.33 0.34
C CYS A 132 17.81 -13.43 1.24
N GLY A 133 16.72 -13.11 1.95
CA GLY A 133 16.10 -14.00 2.92
C GLY A 133 16.63 -13.86 4.35
N ASP A 134 17.67 -13.05 4.59
CA ASP A 134 18.19 -12.84 5.94
C ASP A 134 17.13 -12.21 6.85
N LEU A 135 17.08 -12.72 8.08
CA LEU A 135 16.21 -12.20 9.13
C LEU A 135 16.82 -10.91 9.69
N ILE A 136 16.17 -9.78 9.43
CA ILE A 136 16.58 -8.47 9.95
C ILE A 136 16.05 -8.24 11.37
N CYS A 137 14.79 -8.61 11.60
CA CYS A 137 14.15 -8.47 12.91
C CYS A 137 13.04 -9.52 13.05
N SER A 138 13.17 -10.41 14.04
CA SER A 138 12.09 -11.30 14.45
C SER A 138 11.01 -10.53 15.20
N ASP A 139 9.77 -11.03 15.12
CA ASP A 139 8.62 -10.45 15.84
C ASP A 139 8.52 -8.92 15.68
N PHE A 140 8.74 -8.44 14.45
CA PHE A 140 8.98 -7.03 14.16
C PHE A 140 7.86 -6.11 14.66
N MET A 141 6.60 -6.49 14.46
CA MET A 141 5.43 -5.77 14.99
C MET A 141 4.56 -6.63 15.90
N LEU A 142 4.39 -7.89 15.54
CA LEU A 142 3.64 -8.90 16.29
C LEU A 142 4.44 -10.19 16.28
N ARG A 143 4.16 -11.08 17.23
CA ARG A 143 4.76 -12.41 17.27
C ARG A 143 4.50 -13.16 15.95
N GLY A 144 5.55 -13.73 15.36
CA GLY A 144 5.51 -14.45 14.09
C GLY A 144 5.51 -13.58 12.84
N ILE A 145 5.64 -12.25 12.96
CA ILE A 145 5.81 -11.35 11.81
C ILE A 145 7.28 -10.91 11.72
N ASP A 146 8.06 -11.71 11.02
CA ASP A 146 9.48 -11.42 10.77
C ASP A 146 9.67 -10.38 9.67
N LEU A 147 10.70 -9.54 9.81
CA LEU A 147 11.22 -8.66 8.78
C LEU A 147 12.44 -9.31 8.12
N ILE A 148 12.40 -9.46 6.80
CA ILE A 148 13.47 -10.12 6.03
C ILE A 148 14.02 -9.24 4.92
N ALA A 149 15.29 -9.44 4.56
CA ALA A 149 15.91 -8.83 3.40
C ALA A 149 15.44 -9.50 2.10
N THR A 150 15.37 -8.72 1.02
CA THR A 150 14.91 -9.19 -0.31
C THR A 150 15.97 -9.09 -1.40
N ARG A 151 17.17 -8.61 -1.05
CA ARG A 151 18.31 -8.52 -1.96
C ARG A 151 19.61 -8.70 -1.17
N ASP A 152 20.65 -9.08 -1.90
CA ASP A 152 22.00 -9.13 -1.35
C ASP A 152 22.60 -7.71 -1.24
N PHE A 153 23.43 -7.52 -0.21
CA PHE A 153 24.28 -6.36 -0.02
C PHE A 153 25.66 -6.82 0.50
N PRO A 154 26.71 -6.77 -0.33
CA PRO A 154 28.04 -7.25 0.04
C PRO A 154 28.75 -6.29 1.01
N LEU A 155 29.71 -6.81 1.79
CA LEU A 155 30.77 -6.01 2.41
C LEU A 155 31.72 -5.57 1.29
N TRP A 156 31.94 -4.27 1.12
CA TRP A 156 32.96 -3.73 0.22
C TRP A 156 34.18 -3.23 1.00
#